data_AF-A0A821R0N5-F1
#
_entry.id   AF-A0A821R0N5-F1
#
_cell.length_a   1.000
_cell.length_b   1.000
_cell.length_c   1.000
_cell.angle_alpha   90.00
_cell.angle_beta   90.00
_cell.angle_gamma   90.00
#
_symmetry.space_group_name_H-M   'P 1'
#
loop_
_entity.id
_entity.type
_entity.pdbx_description
1 polymer ?
#
loop_
_entity_poly.entity_id
_entity_poly.type
_entity_poly.pdbx_seq_one_letter_code
_entity_poly.pdbx_strand_id
1 'polypeptide(L)'
;MDRIDEDLLKDLTKLLSYFKIASEQLSSDQEPTLHLVLPWINKLKSYCKIKINDSEAMKQVKKLILEHIQQKIWLTQLHEIATFLHPLTKSLSSFSQSERDQDHQSTREMLKTVGIIQPQQSSIIIIKKTTETKERK
;
A
#
# COMPACT_ATOMS: atom_id res chain seq x y z
N MET A 1 -11.16 -19.30 -42.92
CA MET A 1 -10.93 -18.04 -42.20
C MET A 1 -11.61 -18.18 -40.86
N ASP A 2 -10.84 -18.27 -39.79
CA ASP A 2 -11.40 -18.34 -38.43
C ASP A 2 -12.13 -17.02 -38.15
N ARG A 3 -13.42 -17.12 -37.82
CA ARG A 3 -14.20 -15.95 -37.41
C ARG A 3 -13.72 -15.53 -36.02
N ILE A 4 -13.20 -14.32 -35.91
CA ILE A 4 -12.80 -13.73 -34.64
C ILE A 4 -14.07 -13.45 -33.83
N ASP A 5 -14.07 -13.86 -32.56
CA ASP A 5 -15.12 -13.53 -31.62
C ASP A 5 -14.95 -12.06 -31.17
N GLU A 6 -15.78 -11.18 -31.74
CA GLU A 6 -15.74 -9.74 -31.48
C GLU A 6 -16.09 -9.38 -30.02
N ASP A 7 -16.99 -10.15 -29.38
CA ASP A 7 -17.40 -9.92 -28.00
C ASP A 7 -16.26 -10.27 -27.04
N LEU A 8 -15.60 -11.41 -27.27
CA LEU A 8 -14.39 -11.78 -26.52
C LEU A 8 -13.29 -10.74 -26.69
N LEU A 9 -13.05 -10.25 -27.91
CA LEU A 9 -12.04 -9.23 -28.18
C LEU A 9 -12.36 -7.91 -27.45
N LYS A 10 -13.63 -7.51 -27.42
CA LYS A 10 -14.09 -6.32 -26.71
C LYS A 10 -13.90 -6.45 -25.20
N ASP A 11 -14.25 -7.59 -24.62
CA ASP A 11 -14.06 -7.87 -23.19
C ASP A 11 -12.58 -7.90 -22.80
N LEU A 12 -11.74 -8.51 -23.63
CA LEU A 12 -10.29 -8.53 -23.43
C LEU A 12 -9.70 -7.12 -23.50
N THR A 13 -10.06 -6.34 -24.52
CA THR A 13 -9.60 -4.97 -24.69
C THR A 13 -10.00 -4.10 -23.50
N LYS A 14 -11.24 -4.26 -23.02
CA LYS A 14 -11.73 -3.58 -21.83
C LYS A 14 -10.92 -3.95 -20.59
N LEU A 15 -10.62 -5.24 -20.39
CA LEU A 15 -9.78 -5.68 -19.27
C LEU A 15 -8.38 -5.05 -19.35
N LEU A 16 -7.72 -5.15 -20.51
CA LEU A 16 -6.36 -4.65 -20.72
C LEU A 16 -6.27 -3.12 -20.62
N SER A 17 -7.35 -2.38 -20.88
CA SER A 17 -7.37 -0.93 -20.69
C SER A 17 -7.03 -0.51 -19.25
N TYR A 18 -7.45 -1.30 -18.24
CA TYR A 18 -7.10 -1.01 -16.85
C TYR A 18 -5.62 -1.25 -16.55
N PHE A 19 -5.00 -2.24 -17.21
CA PHE A 19 -3.56 -2.49 -17.11
C PHE A 19 -2.76 -1.36 -17.77
N LYS A 20 -3.21 -0.88 -18.93
CA LYS A 20 -2.60 0.28 -19.59
C LYS A 20 -2.56 1.50 -18.67
N ILE A 21 -3.71 1.86 -18.09
CA ILE A 21 -3.82 3.01 -17.18
C ILE A 21 -2.92 2.82 -15.94
N ALA A 22 -2.91 1.62 -15.36
CA ALA A 22 -2.06 1.32 -14.21
C ALA A 22 -0.57 1.47 -14.58
N SER A 23 -0.14 0.94 -15.73
CA SER A 23 1.24 1.05 -16.20
C SER A 23 1.65 2.50 -16.46
N GLU A 24 0.79 3.31 -17.07
CA GLU A 24 1.05 4.73 -17.31
C GLU A 24 1.24 5.50 -16.00
N GLN A 25 0.35 5.29 -15.01
CA GLN A 25 0.46 5.97 -13.72
C GLN A 25 1.65 5.50 -12.89
N LEU A 26 1.93 4.19 -12.86
CA LEU A 26 3.01 3.62 -12.06
C LEU A 26 4.40 3.91 -12.64
N SER A 27 4.48 4.22 -13.93
CA SER A 27 5.73 4.54 -14.63
C SER A 27 5.99 6.04 -14.76
N SER A 28 5.15 6.90 -14.17
CA SER A 28 5.37 8.35 -14.16
C SER A 28 6.66 8.70 -13.45
N ASP A 29 7.45 9.57 -14.06
CA ASP A 29 8.67 10.15 -13.48
C ASP A 29 8.45 11.58 -12.96
N GLN A 30 7.29 12.18 -13.25
CA GLN A 30 6.94 13.54 -12.84
C GLN A 30 6.31 13.60 -11.46
N GLU A 31 5.78 12.48 -10.96
CA GLU A 31 5.07 12.40 -9.69
C GLU A 31 5.51 11.17 -8.89
N PRO A 32 5.45 11.18 -7.54
CA PRO A 32 5.74 9.97 -6.76
C PRO A 32 4.75 8.86 -7.08
N THR A 33 5.21 7.67 -7.46
CA THR A 33 4.30 6.57 -7.86
C THR A 33 4.18 5.43 -6.85
N LEU A 34 5.12 5.34 -5.90
CA LEU A 34 5.21 4.20 -4.97
C LEU A 34 3.94 3.98 -4.14
N HIS A 35 3.28 5.07 -3.74
CA HIS A 35 2.03 5.05 -2.96
C HIS A 35 0.82 4.57 -3.77
N LEU A 36 0.94 4.49 -5.11
CA LEU A 36 -0.12 4.02 -6.01
C LEU A 36 -0.05 2.51 -6.27
N VAL A 37 1.09 1.87 -5.97
CA VAL A 37 1.33 0.44 -6.27
C VAL A 37 0.31 -0.46 -5.60
N LEU A 38 0.14 -0.34 -4.29
CA LEU A 38 -0.80 -1.18 -3.53
C LEU A 38 -2.28 -0.93 -3.95
N PRO A 39 -2.75 0.32 -4.08
CA PRO A 39 -4.07 0.60 -4.65
C PRO A 39 -4.30 -0.03 -6.03
N TRP A 40 -3.33 0.10 -6.95
CA TRP A 40 -3.46 -0.47 -8.29
C TRP A 40 -3.48 -1.99 -8.30
N ILE A 41 -2.63 -2.65 -7.52
CA ILE A 41 -2.63 -4.11 -7.42
C ILE A 41 -3.98 -4.61 -6.92
N ASN A 42 -4.54 -4.00 -5.88
CA ASN A 42 -5.86 -4.36 -5.35
C ASN A 42 -6.96 -4.14 -6.39
N LYS A 43 -6.88 -3.02 -7.13
CA LYS A 43 -7.82 -2.69 -8.19
C LYS A 43 -7.73 -3.67 -9.37
N LEU A 44 -6.54 -4.01 -9.85
CA LEU A 44 -6.32 -5.00 -10.91
C LEU A 44 -6.81 -6.38 -10.51
N LYS A 45 -6.52 -6.83 -9.27
CA LYS A 45 -7.08 -8.07 -8.71
C LYS A 45 -8.62 -8.04 -8.73
N SER A 46 -9.22 -6.91 -8.38
CA SER A 46 -10.68 -6.76 -8.39
C SER A 46 -11.28 -6.86 -9.81
N TYR A 47 -10.63 -6.29 -10.82
CA TYR A 47 -11.06 -6.39 -12.22
C TYR A 47 -10.92 -7.80 -12.79
N CYS A 48 -9.96 -8.57 -12.29
CA CYS A 48 -9.75 -9.95 -12.68
C CYS A 48 -10.61 -10.95 -11.88
N LYS A 49 -11.47 -10.50 -10.96
CA LYS A 49 -12.43 -11.42 -10.32
C LYS A 49 -13.34 -12.04 -11.38
N ILE A 50 -13.42 -13.37 -11.34
CA ILE A 50 -14.29 -14.16 -12.23
C ILE A 50 -15.75 -13.86 -11.89
N LYS A 51 -16.54 -13.56 -12.92
CA LYS A 51 -17.98 -13.33 -12.85
C LYS A 51 -18.74 -14.48 -13.50
N ILE A 52 -19.98 -14.68 -13.07
CA ILE A 52 -20.85 -15.77 -13.57
C ILE A 52 -21.05 -15.65 -15.09
N ASN A 53 -21.19 -14.42 -15.60
CA ASN A 53 -21.45 -14.13 -17.01
C ASN A 53 -20.19 -14.04 -17.88
N ASP A 54 -18.99 -14.29 -17.32
CA ASP A 54 -17.78 -14.32 -18.15
C ASP A 54 -17.80 -15.55 -19.07
N SER A 55 -17.35 -15.38 -20.32
CA SER A 55 -17.06 -16.51 -21.21
C SER A 55 -15.96 -17.39 -20.62
N GLU A 56 -15.93 -18.67 -21.01
CA GLU A 56 -14.92 -19.60 -20.47
C GLU A 56 -13.49 -19.15 -20.80
N ALA A 57 -13.27 -18.60 -21.99
CA ALA A 57 -12.00 -17.99 -22.38
C ALA A 57 -11.62 -16.82 -21.44
N MET A 58 -12.56 -15.92 -21.13
CA MET A 58 -12.30 -14.81 -20.21
C MET A 58 -12.02 -15.27 -18.78
N LYS A 59 -12.68 -16.34 -18.32
CA LYS A 59 -12.38 -16.94 -17.00
C LYS A 59 -10.95 -17.44 -16.93
N GLN A 60 -10.48 -18.13 -17.97
CA GLN A 60 -9.10 -18.62 -18.05
C GLN A 60 -8.09 -17.46 -18.08
N VAL A 61 -8.33 -16.45 -18.92
CA VAL A 61 -7.47 -15.25 -18.98
C VAL A 61 -7.39 -14.57 -17.61
N LYS A 62 -8.52 -14.31 -16.96
CA LYS A 62 -8.57 -13.68 -15.64
C LYS A 62 -7.85 -14.51 -14.58
N LYS A 63 -8.02 -15.84 -14.59
CA LYS A 63 -7.32 -16.76 -13.69
C LYS A 63 -5.81 -16.66 -13.87
N LEU A 64 -5.32 -16.75 -15.12
CA LEU A 64 -3.89 -16.64 -15.43
C LEU A 64 -3.32 -15.30 -14.99
N ILE A 65 -4.04 -14.20 -15.20
CA ILE A 65 -3.60 -12.88 -14.78
C ILE A 65 -3.51 -12.78 -13.25
N LEU A 66 -4.49 -13.30 -12.52
CA LEU A 66 -4.47 -13.32 -11.05
C LEU A 66 -3.26 -14.13 -10.51
N GLU A 67 -2.98 -15.28 -11.10
CA GLU A 67 -1.81 -16.10 -10.77
C GLU A 67 -0.51 -15.34 -11.03
N HIS A 68 -0.40 -14.65 -12.17
CA HIS A 68 0.78 -13.84 -12.50
C HIS A 68 0.95 -12.65 -11.55
N ILE A 69 -0.13 -11.97 -11.19
CA ILE A 69 -0.10 -10.89 -10.19
C ILE A 69 0.45 -11.42 -8.85
N GLN A 70 0.04 -12.60 -8.42
CA GLN A 70 0.52 -13.20 -7.17
C GLN A 70 1.98 -13.64 -7.24
N GLN A 71 2.44 -14.14 -8.39
CA GLN A 71 3.80 -14.69 -8.54
C GLN A 71 4.86 -13.64 -8.89
N LYS A 72 4.47 -12.58 -9.62
CA LYS A 72 5.43 -11.62 -10.19
C LYS A 72 5.51 -10.30 -9.45
N ILE A 73 4.48 -9.95 -8.67
CA ILE A 73 4.46 -8.68 -7.97
C ILE A 73 4.93 -8.87 -6.53
N TRP A 74 6.13 -8.36 -6.24
CA TRP A 74 6.69 -8.34 -4.90
C TRP A 74 6.34 -7.03 -4.20
N LEU A 75 5.30 -7.09 -3.38
CA LEU A 75 4.98 -6.03 -2.44
C LEU A 75 5.97 -6.09 -1.26
N THR A 76 6.52 -4.94 -0.94
CA THR A 76 7.40 -4.74 0.21
C THR A 76 6.77 -3.74 1.16
N GLN A 77 7.25 -3.71 2.40
CA GLN A 77 6.78 -2.77 3.42
C GLN A 77 6.89 -1.29 3.00
N LEU A 78 7.82 -0.95 2.11
CA LEU A 78 7.92 0.41 1.56
C LEU A 78 6.68 0.81 0.76
N HIS A 79 6.06 -0.13 0.05
CA HIS A 79 4.82 0.14 -0.69
C HIS A 79 3.65 0.40 0.27
N GLU A 80 3.59 -0.34 1.38
CA GLU A 80 2.59 -0.20 2.43
C GLU A 80 2.73 1.16 3.12
N ILE A 81 3.94 1.49 3.59
CA ILE A 81 4.26 2.77 4.22
C ILE A 81 3.97 3.95 3.26
N ALA A 82 4.40 3.87 2.00
CA ALA A 82 4.14 4.92 1.03
C ALA A 82 2.63 5.15 0.81
N THR A 83 1.87 4.06 0.72
CA THR A 83 0.40 4.12 0.59
C THR A 83 -0.25 4.69 1.86
N PHE A 84 0.25 4.31 3.03
CA PHE A 84 -0.23 4.76 4.33
C PHE A 84 0.01 6.27 4.56
N LEU A 85 1.19 6.75 4.19
CA LEU A 85 1.59 8.16 4.36
C LEU A 85 0.86 9.09 3.39
N HIS A 86 0.33 8.58 2.28
CA HIS A 86 -0.33 9.41 1.29
C HIS A 86 -1.78 9.75 1.71
N PRO A 87 -2.15 11.04 1.79
CA PRO A 87 -3.45 11.46 2.35
C PRO A 87 -4.68 10.89 1.64
N LEU A 88 -4.63 10.75 0.32
CA LEU A 88 -5.77 10.26 -0.49
C LEU A 88 -5.98 8.75 -0.35
N THR A 89 -4.97 8.02 0.11
CA THR A 89 -4.99 6.55 0.25
C THR A 89 -5.02 6.10 1.71
N LYS A 90 -4.93 7.04 2.66
CA LYS A 90 -5.00 6.80 4.11
C LYS A 90 -6.27 6.05 4.55
N SER A 91 -7.38 6.22 3.84
CA SER A 91 -8.66 5.53 4.10
C SER A 91 -8.90 4.30 3.23
N LEU A 92 -8.11 4.09 2.16
CA LEU A 92 -8.19 2.96 1.24
C LEU A 92 -7.59 1.67 1.82
N SER A 93 -6.76 1.86 2.83
CA SER A 93 -6.26 0.89 3.77
C SER A 93 -7.39 -0.04 4.26
N SER A 94 -7.51 -1.21 3.62
CA SER A 94 -8.14 -2.40 4.21
C SER A 94 -7.34 -2.95 5.40
N PHE A 95 -6.36 -2.19 5.90
CA PHE A 95 -5.57 -2.51 7.06
C PHE A 95 -6.49 -2.64 8.27
N SER A 96 -6.44 -3.80 8.90
CA SER A 96 -6.84 -3.99 10.29
C SER A 96 -6.13 -3.00 11.20
N GLN A 97 -6.62 -2.85 12.43
CA GLN A 97 -5.95 -2.00 13.41
C GLN A 97 -4.50 -2.44 13.65
N SER A 98 -4.25 -3.76 13.65
CA SER A 98 -2.91 -4.33 13.79
C SER A 98 -1.96 -3.92 12.67
N GLU A 99 -2.42 -3.91 11.42
CA GLU A 99 -1.60 -3.49 10.27
C GLU A 99 -1.27 -2.00 10.32
N ARG A 100 -2.24 -1.16 10.76
CA ARG A 100 -1.97 0.28 10.99
C ARG A 100 -0.92 0.50 12.06
N ASP A 101 -1.00 -0.24 13.17
CA ASP A 101 -0.05 -0.12 14.27
C ASP A 101 1.37 -0.55 13.81
N GLN A 102 1.46 -1.59 12.99
CA GLN A 102 2.70 -2.05 12.36
C GLN A 102 3.28 -0.99 11.40
N ASP A 103 2.47 -0.42 10.52
CA ASP A 103 2.90 0.65 9.59
C ASP A 103 3.41 1.89 10.35
N HIS A 104 2.70 2.27 11.41
CA HIS A 104 3.14 3.36 12.28
C HIS A 104 4.49 3.07 12.95
N GLN A 105 4.69 1.83 13.43
CA GLN A 105 5.94 1.42 14.06
C GLN A 105 7.09 1.42 13.05
N SER A 106 6.90 0.82 11.89
CA SER A 106 7.93 0.73 10.86
C SER A 106 8.24 2.09 10.22
N THR A 107 7.26 2.98 10.10
CA THR A 107 7.49 4.39 9.75
C THR A 107 8.39 5.08 10.79
N ARG A 108 8.11 4.89 12.09
CA ARG A 108 8.94 5.48 13.16
C ARG A 108 10.37 4.94 13.14
N GLU A 109 10.56 3.64 12.90
CA GLU A 109 11.88 3.03 12.77
C GLU A 109 12.64 3.58 11.56
N MET A 110 11.97 3.72 10.41
CA MET A 110 12.55 4.32 9.21
C MET A 110 12.98 5.77 9.44
N LEU A 111 12.15 6.58 10.11
CA LEU A 111 12.48 7.96 10.46
C LEU A 111 13.67 8.08 11.44
N LYS A 112 13.87 7.10 12.32
CA LYS A 112 15.07 7.02 13.17
C LYS A 112 16.31 6.72 12.34
N THR A 113 16.23 5.77 11.42
CA THR A 113 17.34 5.38 10.53
C THR A 113 17.79 6.54 9.63
N VAL A 114 16.85 7.36 9.17
CA VAL A 114 17.13 8.54 8.32
C VAL A 114 17.56 9.76 9.16
N GLY A 115 17.64 9.63 10.49
CA GLY A 115 18.12 10.68 11.40
C GLY A 115 17.13 11.83 11.65
N ILE A 116 15.86 11.68 11.25
CA ILE A 116 14.81 12.70 11.42
C ILE A 116 14.28 12.71 12.86
N ILE A 117 14.31 11.56 13.54
CA ILE A 117 13.91 11.44 14.95
C ILE A 117 15.12 11.00 15.78
N GLN A 118 15.63 11.89 16.64
CA GLN A 118 16.60 11.49 17.66
C GLN A 118 15.89 10.67 18.75
N PRO A 119 16.54 9.61 19.29
CA PRO A 119 16.01 8.95 20.48
C PRO A 119 15.89 9.99 21.60
N GLN A 120 14.68 10.14 22.13
CA GLN A 120 14.41 10.97 23.32
C GLN A 120 15.37 10.53 24.43
N GLN A 121 16.38 11.34 24.71
CA GLN A 121 17.16 11.19 25.94
C GLN A 121 16.20 11.48 27.09
N SER A 122 15.82 10.45 27.84
CA SER A 122 15.03 10.61 29.05
C SER A 122 15.89 11.35 30.08
N SER A 123 15.76 12.67 30.15
CA SER A 123 16.32 13.45 31.25
C SER A 123 15.57 13.09 32.53
N ILE A 124 16.16 12.21 33.35
CA ILE A 124 15.70 11.97 34.71
C ILE A 124 15.93 13.27 35.49
N ILE A 125 14.87 14.05 35.70
CA ILE A 125 14.90 15.19 36.63
C ILE A 125 14.86 14.61 38.04
N ILE A 126 16.03 14.45 38.66
CA ILE A 126 16.12 14.14 40.09
C ILE A 126 15.76 15.41 40.87
N ILE A 127 14.50 15.52 41.30
CA ILE A 127 14.07 16.58 42.22
C ILE A 127 14.65 16.25 43.61
N LYS A 128 15.73 16.92 44.00
CA LYS A 128 16.21 16.92 45.38
C LYS A 128 15.21 17.71 46.23
N LYS A 129 14.44 17.02 47.09
CA LYS A 129 13.65 17.64 48.16
C LYS A 129 14.63 18.22 49.19
N THR A 130 14.77 19.54 49.22
CA THR A 130 15.45 20.25 50.31
C THR A 130 14.50 20.34 51.50
N THR A 131 14.82 19.64 52.59
CA THR A 131 14.15 19.81 53.88
C THR A 131 14.73 21.03 54.58
N GLU A 132 13.97 22.13 54.66
CA GLU A 132 14.27 23.24 55.55
C GLU A 132 13.65 22.99 56.93
N THR A 133 14.52 22.69 57.90
CA THR A 133 14.20 22.63 59.33
C THR A 133 14.04 24.06 59.85
N LYS A 134 12.84 24.42 60.28
CA LYS A 134 12.52 25.74 60.83
C LYS A 134 12.75 25.72 62.36
N GLU A 135 13.95 26.12 62.80
CA GLU A 135 14.17 26.48 64.20
C GLU A 135 13.50 27.83 64.50
N ARG A 136 12.59 27.86 65.48
CA ARG A 136 12.11 29.10 66.10
C ARG A 136 12.62 29.15 67.54
N LYS A 137 13.45 30.15 67.81
CA LYS A 137 13.69 30.71 69.14
C LYS A 137 12.42 31.33 69.70
#